data_AF-A0A3B9YF25-F1
#
_entry.id   AF-A0A3B9YF25-F1
#
_cell.length_a   1.000
_cell.length_b   1.000
_cell.length_c   1.000
_cell.angle_alpha   90.00
_cell.angle_beta   90.00
_cell.angle_gamma   90.00
#
_symmetry.space_group_name_H-M   'P 1'
#
loop_
_entity.id
_entity.type
_entity.pdbx_description
1 polymer ?
#
loop_
_entity_poly.entity_id
_entity_poly.type
_entity_poly.pdbx_seq_one_letter_code
_entity_poly.pdbx_strand_id
1 'polypeptide(L)'
;MKRLPFAALLLVSACSSAPRVQAPSKSRYVTTVSANNPPPTSTGLWKPAEMIAKGPDDPGVLFATAAVRVEPAPASESPNFELVSLDVVDSPESDALSLVRVFSGERLLGQTDTAPLSRPRRWESRLPEGNLPLRFERWILPGTGAWLRADDDFQPRERFYRVADGRKTRVQLKFFESGRRYALEVLKDDGAEKP
;
A
#
# COMPACT_ATOMS: atom_id res chain seq x y z
N MET A 1 -56.20 32.20 30.08
CA MET A 1 -56.30 32.63 28.67
C MET A 1 -55.98 31.41 27.79
N LYS A 2 -57.00 30.74 27.23
CA LYS A 2 -57.28 30.54 25.77
C LYS A 2 -56.05 30.04 24.97
N ARG A 3 -55.96 28.73 24.61
CA ARG A 3 -56.40 28.05 23.34
C ARG A 3 -55.72 28.66 22.09
N LEU A 4 -55.10 27.98 21.11
CA LEU A 4 -54.93 26.59 20.62
C LEU A 4 -53.65 26.57 19.72
N PRO A 5 -53.18 25.41 19.20
CA PRO A 5 -52.00 25.25 18.36
C PRO A 5 -52.30 25.48 16.86
N PHE A 6 -51.29 25.88 16.08
CA PHE A 6 -51.40 25.93 14.62
C PHE A 6 -50.81 24.66 14.00
N ALA A 7 -51.69 23.84 13.44
CA ALA A 7 -51.40 22.88 12.39
C ALA A 7 -51.68 23.55 11.03
N ALA A 8 -50.83 23.29 10.04
CA ALA A 8 -51.12 23.43 8.60
C ALA A 8 -50.16 22.45 7.89
N LEU A 9 -50.60 21.22 7.59
CA LEU A 9 -51.36 20.76 6.42
C LEU A 9 -50.56 20.78 5.10
N LEU A 10 -50.08 19.58 4.77
CA LEU A 10 -49.79 18.95 3.46
C LEU A 10 -50.24 19.68 2.18
N LEU A 11 -49.37 19.63 1.16
CA LEU A 11 -49.78 19.38 -0.23
C LEU A 11 -48.76 18.51 -0.97
N VAL A 12 -49.32 17.48 -1.59
CA VAL A 12 -48.71 16.40 -2.38
C VAL A 12 -48.39 16.90 -3.79
N SER A 13 -47.31 16.41 -4.40
CA SER A 13 -47.32 16.15 -5.84
C SER A 13 -46.46 14.94 -6.18
N ALA A 14 -47.14 13.87 -6.60
CA ALA A 14 -46.57 12.70 -7.23
C ALA A 14 -46.80 12.82 -8.75
N CYS A 15 -45.73 12.77 -9.53
CA CYS A 15 -45.68 12.30 -10.92
C CYS A 15 -44.39 11.46 -10.99
N SER A 16 -44.43 10.13 -10.90
CA SER A 16 -44.88 9.17 -11.92
C SER A 16 -44.10 9.29 -13.24
N SER A 17 -43.30 8.26 -13.52
CA SER A 17 -43.10 7.59 -14.83
C SER A 17 -41.65 7.49 -15.35
N ALA A 18 -41.14 6.26 -15.19
CA ALA A 18 -40.43 5.44 -16.18
C ALA A 18 -38.90 5.60 -16.42
N PRO A 19 -38.20 4.47 -16.67
CA PRO A 19 -36.75 4.40 -16.80
C PRO A 19 -36.31 4.81 -18.20
N ARG A 20 -35.23 5.58 -18.33
CA ARG A 20 -34.66 5.89 -19.64
C ARG A 20 -33.80 4.73 -20.12
N VAL A 21 -34.42 3.85 -20.89
CA VAL A 21 -33.75 2.97 -21.86
C VAL A 21 -33.54 3.78 -23.14
N GLN A 22 -32.30 3.92 -23.60
CA GLN A 22 -32.02 4.17 -25.01
C GLN A 22 -30.83 3.31 -25.46
N ALA A 23 -31.03 2.71 -26.63
CA ALA A 23 -30.40 1.51 -27.17
C ALA A 23 -29.09 1.80 -27.94
N PRO A 24 -28.42 0.78 -28.52
CA PRO A 24 -26.96 0.71 -28.65
C PRO A 24 -26.43 1.34 -29.94
N SER A 25 -25.24 1.94 -29.84
CA SER A 25 -24.41 2.28 -31.00
C SER A 25 -23.46 1.12 -31.32
N LYS A 26 -23.65 0.57 -32.51
CA LYS A 26 -22.90 -0.51 -33.15
C LYS A 26 -21.38 -0.26 -33.18
N SER A 27 -20.61 -1.22 -32.67
CA SER A 27 -19.45 -1.74 -33.40
C SER A 27 -19.26 -3.22 -33.08
N ARG A 28 -19.47 -4.04 -34.11
CA ARG A 28 -18.91 -5.39 -34.26
C ARG A 28 -17.38 -5.21 -34.19
N TYR A 29 -16.60 -6.03 -33.49
CA TYR A 29 -16.33 -7.43 -33.82
C TYR A 29 -16.22 -8.30 -32.55
N VAL A 30 -16.88 -9.45 -32.59
CA VAL A 30 -16.57 -10.62 -31.76
C VAL A 30 -15.76 -11.56 -32.64
N THR A 31 -14.59 -11.97 -32.17
CA THR A 31 -14.10 -13.34 -32.36
C THR A 31 -13.50 -13.80 -31.04
N THR A 32 -14.17 -14.74 -30.38
CA THR A 32 -13.66 -15.56 -29.30
C THR A 32 -12.59 -16.52 -29.83
N VAL A 33 -11.43 -16.60 -29.17
CA VAL A 33 -10.60 -17.80 -29.14
C VAL A 33 -10.37 -18.15 -27.68
N SER A 34 -10.89 -19.31 -27.30
CA SER A 34 -10.64 -20.00 -26.03
C SER A 34 -9.40 -20.87 -26.19
N ALA A 35 -8.39 -20.72 -25.32
CA ALA A 35 -7.51 -21.79 -24.89
C ALA A 35 -6.73 -21.40 -23.63
N ASN A 36 -6.57 -22.36 -22.73
CA ASN A 36 -6.02 -22.30 -21.38
C ASN A 36 -4.52 -21.91 -21.29
N ASN A 37 -4.16 -21.28 -20.15
CA ASN A 37 -2.85 -21.08 -19.47
C ASN A 37 -2.18 -19.67 -19.51
N PRO A 38 -1.58 -19.18 -18.37
CA PRO A 38 -1.05 -17.81 -18.23
C PRO A 38 0.52 -17.76 -18.24
N PRO A 39 1.20 -16.63 -17.94
CA PRO A 39 1.98 -15.78 -18.87
C PRO A 39 3.52 -15.83 -18.60
N PRO A 40 4.40 -15.11 -19.34
CA PRO A 40 4.73 -13.73 -18.95
C PRO A 40 5.17 -12.78 -20.09
N THR A 41 4.83 -11.50 -19.97
CA THR A 41 5.56 -10.41 -20.64
C THR A 41 6.70 -9.99 -19.72
N SER A 42 7.89 -10.55 -19.92
CA SER A 42 9.13 -9.97 -19.43
C SER A 42 9.86 -9.36 -20.62
N THR A 43 9.69 -8.05 -20.80
CA THR A 43 10.55 -7.23 -21.65
C THR A 43 11.91 -7.09 -20.97
N GLY A 44 12.75 -8.12 -21.10
CA GLY A 44 14.19 -7.98 -20.87
C GLY A 44 14.81 -7.17 -22.01
N LEU A 45 15.59 -6.15 -21.67
CA LEU A 45 16.44 -5.41 -22.61
C LEU A 45 17.36 -6.40 -23.34
N TRP A 46 17.15 -6.57 -24.65
CA TRP A 46 18.11 -7.22 -25.52
C TRP A 46 19.20 -6.20 -25.88
N LYS A 47 20.45 -6.43 -25.47
CA LYS A 47 21.59 -5.81 -26.16
C LYS A 47 21.85 -6.65 -27.43
N PRO A 48 21.90 -6.06 -28.63
CA PRO A 48 22.33 -6.82 -29.80
C PRO A 48 23.84 -7.12 -29.65
N ALA A 49 24.19 -8.40 -29.75
CA ALA A 49 25.58 -8.80 -29.92
C ALA A 49 26.06 -8.31 -31.30
N GLU A 50 27.22 -7.65 -31.34
CA GLU A 50 27.87 -7.27 -32.59
C GLU A 50 28.17 -8.52 -33.43
N MET A 51 27.78 -8.45 -34.70
CA MET A 51 27.96 -9.49 -35.69
C MET A 51 29.39 -9.39 -36.24
N ILE A 52 30.33 -10.18 -35.69
CA ILE A 52 31.64 -10.39 -36.32
C ILE A 52 31.49 -11.51 -37.35
N ALA A 53 31.42 -11.15 -38.64
CA ALA A 53 31.49 -12.10 -39.73
C ALA A 53 32.91 -12.12 -40.32
N LYS A 54 33.61 -13.26 -40.21
CA LYS A 54 34.63 -13.62 -41.21
C LYS A 54 34.91 -15.13 -41.25
N GLY A 55 34.44 -15.75 -42.33
CA GLY A 55 35.21 -16.73 -43.11
C GLY A 55 35.24 -18.18 -42.61
N PRO A 56 34.99 -19.17 -43.50
CA PRO A 56 34.87 -20.58 -43.17
C PRO A 56 36.26 -21.21 -43.04
N ASP A 57 36.43 -22.17 -42.12
CA ASP A 57 37.31 -23.36 -42.25
C ASP A 57 37.52 -23.98 -40.84
N ASP A 58 36.52 -24.70 -40.32
CA ASP A 58 36.75 -25.85 -39.43
C ASP A 58 35.44 -26.61 -39.17
N PRO A 59 35.38 -27.95 -39.32
CA PRO A 59 34.17 -28.71 -39.08
C PRO A 59 33.85 -28.77 -37.58
N GLY A 60 32.86 -27.98 -37.17
CA GLY A 60 31.84 -28.42 -36.23
C GLY A 60 32.28 -28.69 -34.80
N VAL A 61 32.99 -27.75 -34.16
CA VAL A 61 32.85 -27.61 -32.70
C VAL A 61 31.71 -26.64 -32.44
N LEU A 62 30.49 -27.18 -32.38
CA LEU A 62 29.35 -26.46 -31.83
C LEU A 62 29.61 -26.29 -30.33
N PHE A 63 30.28 -25.21 -29.94
CA PHE A 63 30.19 -24.73 -28.58
C PHE A 63 28.74 -24.32 -28.38
N ALA A 64 27.93 -25.23 -27.83
CA ALA A 64 26.66 -24.88 -27.25
C ALA A 64 26.98 -23.83 -26.18
N THR A 65 26.79 -22.56 -26.49
CA THR A 65 26.73 -21.52 -25.46
C THR A 65 25.49 -21.88 -24.66
N ALA A 66 25.70 -22.62 -23.58
CA ALA A 66 24.68 -22.83 -22.58
C ALA A 66 24.17 -21.44 -22.24
N ALA A 67 22.91 -21.17 -22.54
CA ALA A 67 22.24 -20.01 -21.99
C ALA A 67 22.39 -20.17 -20.48
N VAL A 68 23.27 -19.38 -19.87
CA VAL A 68 23.38 -19.29 -18.42
C VAL A 68 22.05 -18.71 -18.02
N ARG A 69 21.13 -19.59 -17.63
CA ARG A 69 19.92 -19.22 -16.91
C ARG A 69 20.44 -18.59 -15.64
N VAL A 70 20.55 -17.26 -15.64
CA VAL A 70 20.72 -16.52 -14.41
C VAL A 70 19.44 -16.80 -13.64
N GLU A 71 19.51 -17.78 -12.76
CA GLU A 71 18.47 -18.04 -11.80
C GLU A 71 18.27 -16.71 -11.06
N PRO A 72 17.04 -16.16 -11.00
CA PRO A 72 16.84 -14.96 -10.21
C PRO A 72 17.36 -15.27 -8.82
N ALA A 73 18.25 -14.41 -8.32
CA ALA A 73 18.84 -14.57 -6.99
C ALA A 73 17.71 -14.86 -5.98
N PRO A 74 17.92 -15.77 -5.01
CA PRO A 74 16.89 -16.06 -4.03
C PRO A 74 16.45 -14.75 -3.37
N ALA A 75 15.14 -14.51 -3.35
CA ALA A 75 14.57 -13.33 -2.71
C ALA A 75 15.10 -13.25 -1.28
N SER A 76 15.68 -12.12 -0.90
CA SER A 76 16.24 -11.93 0.43
C SER A 76 15.12 -12.10 1.48
N GLU A 77 15.35 -12.92 2.51
CA GLU A 77 14.38 -13.06 3.62
C GLU A 77 14.37 -11.84 4.55
N SER A 78 15.31 -10.91 4.37
CA SER A 78 15.42 -9.70 5.18
C SER A 78 14.22 -8.75 4.97
N PRO A 79 13.74 -8.08 6.04
CA PRO A 79 12.64 -7.13 5.93
C PRO A 79 13.02 -5.96 5.01
N ASN A 80 12.14 -5.64 4.07
CA ASN A 80 12.29 -4.53 3.13
C ASN A 80 11.42 -3.32 3.50
N PHE A 81 10.68 -3.40 4.61
CA PHE A 81 9.85 -2.33 5.12
C PHE A 81 9.95 -2.22 6.64
N GLU A 82 10.01 -0.99 7.14
CA GLU A 82 9.91 -0.67 8.57
C GLU A 82 9.00 0.52 8.80
N LEU A 83 8.10 0.36 9.76
CA LEU A 83 7.31 1.43 10.33
C LEU A 83 7.83 1.74 11.74
N VAL A 84 8.13 3.01 11.98
CA VAL A 84 8.40 3.54 13.33
C VAL A 84 7.31 4.56 13.65
N SER A 85 6.62 4.39 14.77
CA SER A 85 5.63 5.36 15.26
C SER A 85 6.04 5.92 16.62
N LEU A 86 5.75 7.20 16.84
CA LEU A 86 5.99 7.91 18.10
C LEU A 86 4.89 8.95 18.30
N ASP A 87 4.49 9.17 19.56
CA ASP A 87 3.53 10.20 19.90
C ASP A 87 4.21 11.25 20.78
N VAL A 88 3.89 12.51 20.53
CA VAL A 88 4.22 13.61 21.44
C VAL A 88 3.06 13.73 22.42
N VAL A 89 3.36 13.49 23.69
CA VAL A 89 2.41 13.55 24.79
C VAL A 89 2.67 14.83 25.59
N ASP A 90 1.61 15.56 25.92
CA ASP A 90 1.73 16.83 26.64
C ASP A 90 1.97 16.65 28.15
N SER A 91 1.68 15.46 28.70
CA SER A 91 1.86 15.13 30.12
C SER A 91 2.04 13.62 30.37
N PRO A 92 2.79 13.20 31.41
CA PRO A 92 2.97 11.78 31.75
C PRO A 92 1.65 11.04 32.06
N GLU A 93 0.66 11.74 32.61
CA GLU A 93 -0.65 11.17 32.98
C GLU A 93 -1.46 10.76 31.74
N SER A 94 -1.14 11.34 30.58
CA SER A 94 -1.77 11.04 29.29
C SER A 94 -1.06 9.92 28.52
N ASP A 95 0.04 9.36 29.07
CA ASP A 95 0.91 8.37 28.41
C ASP A 95 0.30 6.95 28.41
N ALA A 96 -0.84 6.81 27.73
CA ALA A 96 -1.55 5.55 27.54
C ALA A 96 -0.77 4.57 26.64
N LEU A 97 -1.20 3.30 26.62
CA LEU A 97 -0.65 2.33 25.67
C LEU A 97 -1.22 2.59 24.27
N SER A 98 -0.36 2.42 23.27
CA SER A 98 -0.66 2.68 21.86
C SER A 98 -0.05 1.60 20.96
N LEU A 99 -0.67 1.39 19.81
CA LEU A 99 -0.11 0.65 18.69
C LEU A 99 -0.60 1.24 17.36
N VAL A 100 0.11 0.94 16.28
CA VAL A 100 -0.33 1.25 14.91
C VAL A 100 -0.53 -0.05 14.14
N ARG A 101 -1.72 -0.22 13.56
CA ARG A 101 -2.03 -1.31 12.63
C ARG A 101 -1.76 -0.86 11.19
N VAL A 102 -1.25 -1.78 10.38
CA VAL A 102 -0.91 -1.54 8.98
C VAL A 102 -1.80 -2.37 8.07
N PHE A 103 -2.49 -1.71 7.16
CA PHE A 103 -3.41 -2.32 6.21
C PHE A 103 -3.00 -2.05 4.77
N SER A 104 -3.39 -2.95 3.87
CA SER A 104 -3.48 -2.67 2.43
C SER A 104 -4.88 -3.06 1.95
N GLY A 105 -5.68 -2.06 1.59
CA GLY A 105 -7.14 -2.21 1.49
C GLY A 105 -7.74 -2.66 2.82
N GLU A 106 -8.52 -3.75 2.80
CA GLU A 106 -9.15 -4.35 3.98
C GLU A 106 -8.26 -5.39 4.69
N ARG A 107 -7.09 -5.72 4.13
CA ARG A 107 -6.21 -6.75 4.69
C ARG A 107 -5.26 -6.14 5.72
N LEU A 108 -5.30 -6.66 6.95
CA LEU A 108 -4.27 -6.40 7.97
C LEU A 108 -2.96 -7.08 7.55
N LEU A 109 -1.90 -6.30 7.41
CA LEU A 109 -0.55 -6.78 7.13
C LEU A 109 0.24 -7.02 8.41
N GLY A 110 0.01 -6.22 9.44
CA GLY A 110 0.68 -6.33 10.73
C GLY A 110 0.40 -5.14 11.65
N GLN A 111 1.14 -5.07 12.74
CA GLN A 111 1.03 -3.98 13.71
C GLN A 111 2.37 -3.73 14.40
N THR A 112 2.56 -2.52 14.91
CA THR A 112 3.71 -2.20 15.75
C THR A 112 3.64 -2.87 17.11
N ASP A 113 4.77 -2.89 17.80
CA ASP A 113 4.82 -3.16 19.24
C ASP A 113 3.79 -2.29 20.00
N THR A 114 3.28 -2.84 21.09
CA THR A 114 2.48 -2.07 22.05
C THR A 114 3.41 -1.41 23.05
N ALA A 115 3.34 -0.09 23.16
CA ALA A 115 4.14 0.66 24.13
C ALA A 115 3.39 1.94 24.54
N PRO A 116 3.82 2.61 25.62
CA PRO A 116 3.35 3.94 25.95
C PRO A 116 3.47 4.89 24.75
N LEU A 117 2.58 5.87 24.65
CA LEU A 117 2.55 6.89 23.60
C LEU A 117 3.92 7.56 23.41
N SER A 118 4.56 7.93 24.52
CA SER A 118 5.87 8.59 24.58
C SER A 118 7.04 7.73 24.10
N ARG A 119 6.84 6.42 23.91
CA ARG A 119 7.87 5.46 23.49
C ARG A 119 7.74 5.15 22.00
N PRO A 120 8.86 5.04 21.27
CA PRO A 120 8.82 4.62 19.87
C PRO A 120 8.38 3.16 19.77
N ARG A 121 7.52 2.87 18.80
CA ARG A 121 7.02 1.52 18.48
C ARG A 121 7.41 1.17 17.06
N ARG A 122 7.80 -0.09 16.83
CA ARG A 122 8.33 -0.52 15.54
C ARG A 122 7.56 -1.70 14.99
N TRP A 123 7.54 -1.80 13.66
CA TRP A 123 7.08 -2.98 12.93
C TRP A 123 7.96 -3.16 11.71
N GLU A 124 8.51 -4.35 11.54
CA GLU A 124 9.31 -4.72 10.37
C GLU A 124 8.65 -5.86 9.63
N SER A 125 8.65 -5.79 8.31
CA SER A 125 8.04 -6.83 7.49
C SER A 125 8.69 -6.92 6.12
N ARG A 126 8.55 -8.09 5.51
CA ARG A 126 8.83 -8.33 4.10
C ARG A 126 7.53 -8.13 3.32
N LEU A 127 7.42 -7.00 2.64
CA LEU A 127 6.29 -6.67 1.77
C LEU A 127 6.58 -7.01 0.31
N PRO A 128 5.55 -7.28 -0.51
CA PRO A 128 5.71 -7.41 -1.96
C PRO A 128 6.36 -6.16 -2.56
N GLU A 129 7.23 -6.35 -3.55
CA GLU A 129 7.82 -5.23 -4.29
C GLU A 129 6.77 -4.49 -5.11
N GLY A 130 7.00 -3.20 -5.33
CA GLY A 130 6.15 -2.31 -6.09
C GLY A 130 5.56 -1.19 -5.26
N ASN A 131 4.51 -0.55 -5.80
CA ASN A 131 3.80 0.53 -5.11
C ASN A 131 2.59 -0.06 -4.39
N LEU A 132 2.64 -0.11 -3.06
CA LEU A 132 1.57 -0.66 -2.23
C LEU A 132 0.72 0.45 -1.61
N PRO A 133 -0.62 0.40 -1.71
CA PRO A 133 -1.48 1.29 -0.94
C PRO A 133 -1.44 0.83 0.51
N LEU A 134 -0.86 1.64 1.40
CA LEU A 134 -0.80 1.36 2.83
C LEU A 134 -1.62 2.40 3.59
N ARG A 135 -2.42 1.88 4.53
CA ARG A 135 -3.19 2.65 5.50
C ARG A 135 -2.72 2.31 6.89
N PHE A 136 -2.52 3.34 7.70
CA PHE A 136 -2.08 3.21 9.08
C PHE A 136 -3.21 3.61 10.01
N GLU A 137 -3.52 2.75 10.97
CA GLU A 137 -4.50 3.05 12.00
C GLU A 137 -3.86 3.09 13.38
N ARG A 138 -3.93 4.23 14.04
CA ARG A 138 -3.56 4.40 15.45
C ARG A 138 -4.67 3.87 16.34
N TRP A 139 -4.28 3.06 17.31
CA TRP A 139 -5.15 2.52 18.35
C TRP A 139 -4.55 2.83 19.72
N ILE A 140 -5.40 3.23 20.66
CA ILE A 140 -5.02 3.64 22.02
C ILE A 140 -5.81 2.80 23.01
N LEU A 141 -5.14 2.30 24.04
CA LEU A 141 -5.78 1.63 25.17
C LEU A 141 -5.86 2.63 26.34
N PRO A 142 -6.96 3.39 26.45
CA PRO A 142 -7.21 4.19 27.64
C PRO A 142 -7.28 3.30 28.89
N GLY A 143 -7.09 3.90 30.07
CA GLY A 143 -7.18 3.19 31.36
C GLY A 143 -8.51 2.47 31.64
N THR A 144 -9.52 2.63 30.78
CA THR A 144 -10.81 1.93 30.83
C THR A 144 -10.76 0.49 30.28
N GLY A 145 -9.64 0.06 29.67
CA GLY A 145 -9.35 -1.34 29.37
C GLY A 145 -9.85 -1.86 28.00
N ALA A 146 -10.35 -1.00 27.11
CA ALA A 146 -10.72 -1.37 25.75
C ALA A 146 -9.91 -0.58 24.71
N TRP A 147 -9.42 -1.26 23.67
CA TRP A 147 -8.72 -0.63 22.56
C TRP A 147 -9.67 0.25 21.74
N LEU A 148 -9.31 1.52 21.58
CA LEU A 148 -10.04 2.49 20.78
C LEU A 148 -9.21 2.90 19.56
N ARG A 149 -9.81 2.80 18.39
CA ARG A 149 -9.26 3.40 17.17
C ARG A 149 -9.33 4.92 17.31
N ALA A 150 -8.24 5.62 17.05
CA ALA A 150 -8.29 7.09 17.03
C ALA A 150 -9.23 7.59 15.92
N ASP A 151 -9.86 8.75 16.12
CA ASP A 151 -10.79 9.31 15.13
C ASP A 151 -10.11 9.49 13.76
N ASP A 152 -10.89 9.44 12.69
CA ASP A 152 -10.37 9.51 11.31
C ASP A 152 -9.50 10.74 11.05
N ASP A 153 -9.80 11.83 11.75
CA ASP A 153 -9.04 13.07 11.73
C ASP A 153 -7.58 12.89 12.20
N PHE A 154 -7.33 11.96 13.11
CA PHE A 154 -6.01 11.60 13.64
C PHE A 154 -5.35 10.43 12.90
N GLN A 155 -6.01 9.89 11.87
CA GLN A 155 -5.45 8.82 11.07
C GLN A 155 -4.67 9.38 9.88
N PRO A 156 -3.44 8.89 9.63
CA PRO A 156 -2.75 9.19 8.40
C PRO A 156 -3.58 8.72 7.20
N ARG A 157 -3.75 9.60 6.20
CA ARG A 157 -4.40 9.22 4.94
C ARG A 157 -3.65 8.06 4.28
N GLU A 158 -4.39 7.14 3.68
CA GLU A 158 -3.84 6.07 2.83
C GLU A 158 -2.99 6.67 1.70
N ARG A 159 -1.84 6.07 1.45
CA ARG A 159 -0.87 6.50 0.42
C ARG A 159 -0.19 5.28 -0.20
N PHE A 160 0.38 5.49 -1.38
CA PHE A 160 1.23 4.49 -2.02
C PHE A 160 2.66 4.59 -1.51
N TYR A 161 3.22 3.45 -1.10
CA TYR A 161 4.60 3.31 -0.66
C TYR A 161 5.34 2.42 -1.65
N ARG A 162 6.46 2.93 -2.16
CA ARG A 162 7.32 2.16 -3.04
C ARG A 162 8.21 1.24 -2.20
N VAL A 163 8.01 -0.05 -2.34
CA VAL A 163 8.84 -1.12 -1.77
C VAL A 163 9.70 -1.69 -2.88
N ALA A 164 10.99 -1.85 -2.62
CA ALA A 164 11.95 -2.43 -3.55
C ALA A 164 12.79 -3.49 -2.81
N ASP A 165 13.26 -4.50 -3.53
CA ASP A 165 14.23 -5.42 -2.93
C ASP A 165 15.61 -4.77 -2.78
N GLY A 166 16.37 -5.26 -1.81
CA GLY A 166 17.73 -4.78 -1.51
C GLY A 166 17.80 -3.40 -0.86
N ARG A 167 16.67 -2.73 -0.59
CA ARG A 167 16.62 -1.48 0.21
C ARG A 167 15.46 -1.52 1.19
N LYS A 168 15.73 -1.10 2.42
CA LYS A 168 14.70 -1.00 3.45
C LYS A 168 13.98 0.34 3.31
N THR A 169 12.67 0.29 3.07
CA THR A 169 11.81 1.48 3.07
C THR A 169 11.39 1.76 4.51
N ARG A 170 11.82 2.89 5.07
CA ARG A 170 11.48 3.28 6.44
C ARG A 170 10.44 4.39 6.45
N VAL A 171 9.35 4.17 7.16
CA VAL A 171 8.30 5.17 7.38
C VAL A 171 8.33 5.59 8.85
N GLN A 172 8.43 6.89 9.10
CA GLN A 172 8.29 7.48 10.43
C GLN A 172 6.94 8.19 10.54
N LEU A 173 6.15 7.78 11.53
CA LEU A 173 4.89 8.41 11.90
C LEU A 173 5.05 9.11 13.25
N LYS A 174 4.74 10.40 13.28
CA LYS A 174 4.71 11.17 14.52
C LYS A 174 3.32 11.73 14.75
N PHE A 175 2.68 11.36 15.86
CA PHE A 175 1.39 11.91 16.25
C PHE A 175 1.58 13.05 17.25
N PHE A 176 0.68 14.04 17.22
CA PHE A 176 0.70 15.13 18.19
C PHE A 176 -0.71 15.31 18.75
N GLU A 177 -0.81 15.56 20.05
CA GLU A 177 -2.09 15.81 20.72
C GLU A 177 -2.71 17.17 20.33
N SER A 178 -1.90 18.16 19.95
CA SER A 178 -2.35 19.53 19.65
C SER A 178 -2.00 20.03 18.24
N GLY A 179 -2.97 20.66 17.57
CA GLY A 179 -2.81 21.52 16.38
C GLY A 179 -2.43 20.84 15.04
N ARG A 180 -1.47 19.91 15.03
CA ARG A 180 -1.07 19.11 13.86
C ARG A 180 -1.22 17.62 14.20
N ARG A 181 -2.28 16.99 13.70
CA ARG A 181 -2.70 15.66 14.18
C ARG A 181 -1.65 14.55 13.94
N TYR A 182 -0.89 14.65 12.85
CA TYR A 182 0.25 13.77 12.57
C TYR A 182 1.26 14.38 11.58
N ALA A 183 2.48 13.85 11.57
CA ALA A 183 3.50 14.02 10.55
C ALA A 183 3.95 12.64 10.05
N LEU A 184 4.20 12.55 8.73
CA LEU A 184 4.61 11.32 8.08
C LEU A 184 5.82 11.61 7.21
N GLU A 185 6.89 10.87 7.45
CA GLU A 185 8.13 10.96 6.70
C GLU A 185 8.51 9.60 6.13
N VAL A 186 8.91 9.56 4.87
CA VAL A 186 9.42 8.36 4.20
C VAL A 186 10.91 8.54 4.03
N LEU A 187 11.67 7.81 4.83
CA LEU A 187 13.12 7.79 4.78
C LEU A 187 13.53 6.69 3.80
N LYS A 188 14.34 7.08 2.81
CA LYS A 188 15.00 6.13 1.92
C LYS A 188 16.32 5.78 2.55
N ASP A 189 16.53 4.50 2.84
CA ASP A 189 17.86 4.00 3.09
C ASP A 189 18.56 3.94 1.72
N ASP A 190 19.27 5.01 1.39
CA ASP A 190 20.19 5.01 0.27
C ASP A 190 21.35 4.13 0.72
N GLY A 191 21.31 2.84 0.36
CA GLY A 191 22.32 1.84 0.70
C GLY A 191 23.72 2.19 0.21
N ALA A 192 24.31 3.23 0.79
CA ALA A 192 25.71 3.57 0.69
C ALA A 192 26.43 2.66 1.68
N GLU A 193 26.68 1.44 1.23
CA GLU A 193 27.86 0.72 1.69
C GLU A 193 29.04 1.67 1.51
N LYS A 194 29.58 2.15 2.64
CA LYS A 194 30.79 2.97 2.66
C LYS A 194 31.93 2.06 2.17
N PRO A 195 32.74 2.48 1.19
CA PRO A 195 33.81 1.66 0.62
C PRO A 195 34.88 1.28 1.64
#